data_AF-A0AAD1AML6-F1
#
_entry.id   AF-A0AAD1AML6-F1
#
_cell.length_a   1.000
_cell.length_b   1.000
_cell.length_c   1.000
_cell.angle_alpha   90.00
_cell.angle_beta   90.00
_cell.angle_gamma   90.00
#
_symmetry.space_group_name_H-M   'P 1'
#
loop_
_entity.id
_entity.type
_entity.pdbx_description
1 polymer ?
#
loop_
_entity_poly.entity_id
_entity_poly.type
_entity_poly.pdbx_seq_one_letter_code
_entity_poly.pdbx_strand_id
1 'polypeptide(L)'
;MKRKQPKRHHWLGKTVLGLFLLAAGGYWFWWQIGSRPIHARTYRNTNVVTVFIPGYGSNSLTFGPMVSRFQQDHATNQVTTIKISATGKRTVTGAKRYDGKNPLISVVFEDAKAPVKETRQLTALLHWLRT
;
A
#
# COMPACT_ATOMS: atom_id res chain seq x y z
N MET A 1 15.68 49.99 39.58
CA MET A 1 16.41 49.80 38.30
C MET A 1 15.87 48.55 37.57
N LYS A 2 15.14 48.69 36.46
CA LYS A 2 14.66 47.54 35.66
C LYS A 2 15.65 47.24 34.52
N ARG A 3 16.36 46.11 34.60
CA ARG A 3 17.28 45.61 33.57
C ARG A 3 16.48 45.18 32.33
N LYS A 4 16.60 45.91 31.22
CA LYS A 4 16.06 45.50 29.90
C LYS A 4 16.87 44.29 29.40
N GLN A 5 16.25 43.10 29.43
CA GLN A 5 16.81 41.92 28.76
C GLN A 5 16.90 42.17 27.24
N PRO A 6 18.04 41.83 26.60
CA PRO A 6 18.26 42.19 25.20
C PRO A 6 17.44 41.29 24.26
N LYS A 7 16.78 41.91 23.28
CA LYS A 7 15.94 41.31 22.21
C LYS A 7 16.65 40.27 21.30
N ARG A 8 17.89 39.89 21.63
CA ARG A 8 18.80 39.07 20.81
C ARG A 8 18.39 37.60 20.74
N HIS A 9 17.74 37.07 21.78
CA HIS A 9 17.23 35.69 21.81
C HIS A 9 16.11 35.44 20.79
N HIS A 10 15.25 36.43 20.53
CA HIS A 10 14.15 36.28 19.55
C HIS A 10 14.66 36.28 18.11
N TRP A 11 15.78 36.93 17.83
CA TRP A 11 16.36 36.98 16.48
C TRP A 11 17.10 35.68 16.15
N LEU A 12 17.86 35.14 17.12
CA LEU A 12 18.46 33.81 17.04
C LEU A 12 17.42 32.67 16.92
N GLY A 13 16.29 32.77 17.62
CA GLY A 13 15.21 31.79 17.48
C GLY A 13 14.58 31.79 16.08
N LYS A 14 14.40 32.97 15.47
CA LYS A 14 13.84 33.10 14.11
C LYS A 14 14.79 32.56 13.04
N THR A 15 16.10 32.76 13.18
CA THR A 15 17.07 32.23 12.22
C THR A 15 17.17 30.71 12.29
N VAL A 16 17.17 30.13 13.50
CA VAL A 16 17.16 28.68 13.69
C VAL A 16 15.87 28.06 13.13
N LEU A 17 14.72 28.68 13.39
CA LEU A 17 13.44 28.21 12.84
C LEU A 17 13.42 28.30 11.30
N GLY A 18 13.94 29.38 10.73
CA GLY A 18 14.06 29.54 9.27
C GLY A 18 14.94 28.47 8.64
N LEU A 19 16.10 28.17 9.23
CA LEU A 19 16.97 27.08 8.79
C LEU A 19 16.30 25.71 8.90
N PHE A 20 15.56 25.48 9.98
CA PHE A 20 14.84 24.22 10.17
C PHE A 20 13.73 24.03 9.12
N LEU A 21 12.98 25.08 8.82
CA LEU A 21 11.96 25.06 7.77
C LEU A 21 12.57 24.86 6.38
N LEU A 22 13.72 25.48 6.09
CA LEU A 22 14.45 25.27 4.84
C LEU A 22 14.97 23.83 4.72
N ALA A 23 15.51 23.26 5.79
CA ALA A 23 15.96 21.87 5.81
C ALA A 23 14.79 20.89 5.63
N ALA A 24 13.67 21.11 6.34
CA ALA A 24 12.46 20.30 6.22
C ALA A 24 11.84 20.39 4.81
N GLY A 25 11.76 21.60 4.25
CA GLY A 25 11.27 21.83 2.88
C GLY A 25 12.18 21.22 1.82
N GLY A 26 13.50 21.34 1.99
CA GLY A 26 14.49 20.72 1.11
C GLY A 26 14.44 19.19 1.16
N TYR A 27 14.29 18.61 2.35
CA TYR A 27 14.09 17.17 2.52
C TYR A 27 12.80 16.69 1.85
N TRP A 28 11.68 17.40 2.05
CA TRP A 28 10.41 17.08 1.41
C TRP A 28 10.51 17.13 -0.12
N PHE A 29 11.16 18.17 -0.67
CA PHE A 29 11.36 18.31 -2.10
C PHE A 29 12.30 17.24 -2.69
N TRP A 30 13.41 16.93 -1.99
CA TRP A 30 14.32 15.86 -2.40
C TRP A 30 13.62 14.50 -2.39
N TRP A 31 12.83 14.21 -1.36
CA TRP A 31 12.03 12.99 -1.27
C TRP A 31 11.00 12.90 -2.40
N GLN A 32 10.35 14.01 -2.73
CA GLN A 32 9.38 14.11 -3.83
C GLN A 32 10.03 13.91 -5.21
N ILE A 33 11.28 14.33 -5.41
CA ILE A 33 12.00 14.10 -6.67
C ILE A 33 12.50 12.65 -6.74
N GLY A 34 13.04 12.11 -5.65
CA GLY A 34 13.56 10.75 -5.58
C GLY A 34 12.51 9.67 -5.82
N SER A 35 11.23 9.96 -5.59
CA SER A 35 10.10 9.05 -5.84
C SER A 35 9.60 9.08 -7.30
N ARG A 36 9.85 10.15 -8.08
CA ARG A 36 9.41 10.29 -9.47
C ARG A 36 9.85 9.18 -10.44
N PRO A 37 11.08 8.64 -10.39
CA PRO A 37 11.50 7.58 -11.31
C PRO A 37 10.74 6.26 -11.11
N ILE A 38 10.15 6.06 -9.93
CA ILE A 38 9.38 4.85 -9.61
C ILE A 38 8.02 4.89 -10.31
N HIS A 39 7.40 6.08 -10.37
CA HIS A 39 6.08 6.30 -10.95
C HIS A 39 6.06 6.47 -12.49
N ALA A 40 7.22 6.69 -13.12
CA ALA A 40 7.34 6.92 -14.56
C ALA A 40 7.45 5.63 -15.39
N ARG A 41 7.18 4.46 -14.80
CA ARG A 41 7.27 3.17 -15.52
C ARG A 41 6.03 2.94 -16.38
N THR A 42 6.26 2.52 -17.62
CA THR A 42 5.19 2.00 -18.47
C THR A 42 5.04 0.51 -18.22
N TYR A 43 3.83 0.06 -17.90
CA TYR A 43 3.52 -1.34 -17.68
C TYR A 43 2.89 -1.95 -18.93
N ARG A 44 3.31 -3.17 -19.28
CA ARG A 44 2.59 -3.95 -20.29
C ARG A 44 1.23 -4.32 -19.72
N ASN A 45 0.17 -4.04 -20.48
CA ASN A 45 -1.18 -4.44 -20.11
C ASN A 45 -1.40 -5.89 -20.52
N THR A 46 -1.79 -6.71 -19.57
CA THR A 46 -2.18 -8.11 -19.78
C THR A 46 -3.48 -8.39 -19.05
N ASN A 47 -4.15 -9.47 -19.43
CA ASN A 47 -5.28 -10.04 -18.71
C ASN A 47 -4.84 -11.13 -17.69
N VAL A 48 -3.53 -11.24 -17.44
CA VAL A 48 -3.00 -12.21 -16.48
C VAL A 48 -3.28 -11.68 -15.08
N VAL A 49 -4.04 -12.47 -14.31
CA VAL A 49 -4.41 -12.13 -12.94
C VAL A 49 -3.25 -12.44 -12.01
N THR A 50 -2.83 -11.45 -11.20
CA THR A 50 -1.86 -11.66 -10.13
C THR A 50 -2.59 -11.87 -8.81
N VAL A 51 -2.34 -13.00 -8.15
CA VAL A 51 -2.97 -13.35 -6.86
C VAL A 51 -1.94 -13.19 -5.75
N PHE A 52 -2.22 -12.31 -4.78
CA PHE A 52 -1.45 -12.15 -3.56
C PHE A 52 -1.97 -13.10 -2.49
N ILE A 53 -1.11 -14.04 -2.08
CA ILE A 53 -1.38 -15.02 -1.03
C ILE A 53 -0.50 -14.64 0.17
N PRO A 54 -1.08 -14.26 1.30
CA PRO A 54 -0.30 -13.74 2.40
C PRO A 54 0.24 -14.87 3.29
N GLY A 55 1.30 -14.58 4.04
CA GLY A 55 1.95 -15.56 4.91
C GLY A 55 1.23 -15.80 6.23
N TYR A 56 1.85 -16.62 7.09
CA TYR A 56 1.35 -16.89 8.44
C TYR A 56 1.17 -15.60 9.27
N GLY A 57 0.05 -15.52 9.99
CA GLY A 57 -0.34 -14.40 10.86
C GLY A 57 -0.74 -13.13 10.10
N SER A 58 -0.93 -13.21 8.79
CA SER A 58 -1.22 -12.05 7.94
C SER A 58 -2.65 -11.54 8.04
N ASN A 59 -2.86 -10.35 7.47
CA ASN A 59 -4.17 -9.72 7.35
C ASN A 59 -4.20 -8.77 6.14
N SER A 60 -5.26 -7.99 6.00
CA SER A 60 -5.44 -7.05 4.88
C SER A 60 -4.33 -5.99 4.76
N LEU A 61 -3.60 -5.69 5.84
CA LEU A 61 -2.51 -4.71 5.85
C LEU A 61 -1.23 -5.26 5.21
N THR A 62 -1.06 -6.58 5.10
CA THR A 62 0.17 -7.20 4.59
C THR A 62 0.46 -6.78 3.14
N PHE A 63 -0.55 -6.79 2.27
CA PHE A 63 -0.39 -6.37 0.87
C PHE A 63 -1.10 -5.06 0.53
N GLY A 64 -1.87 -4.47 1.44
CA GLY A 64 -2.58 -3.21 1.21
C GLY A 64 -1.69 -2.09 0.63
N PRO A 65 -0.53 -1.79 1.24
CA PRO A 65 0.39 -0.78 0.71
C PRO A 65 0.94 -1.10 -0.68
N MET A 66 1.20 -2.38 -0.97
CA MET A 66 1.71 -2.82 -2.27
C MET A 66 0.63 -2.66 -3.36
N VAL A 67 -0.59 -3.10 -3.09
CA VAL A 67 -1.74 -2.95 -3.99
C VAL A 67 -2.02 -1.47 -4.27
N SER A 68 -1.99 -0.63 -3.25
CA SER A 68 -2.16 0.82 -3.37
C SER A 68 -1.11 1.44 -4.30
N ARG A 69 0.16 1.05 -4.15
CA ARG A 69 1.25 1.49 -5.05
C ARG A 69 1.01 1.06 -6.49
N PHE A 70 0.59 -0.18 -6.74
CA PHE A 70 0.28 -0.61 -8.11
C PHE A 70 -0.86 0.19 -8.76
N GLN A 71 -1.86 0.62 -7.97
CA GLN A 71 -2.91 1.50 -8.48
C GLN A 71 -2.39 2.92 -8.75
N GLN A 72 -1.58 3.47 -7.84
CA GLN A 72 -0.97 4.80 -7.97
C GLN A 72 -0.03 4.88 -9.19
N ASP A 73 0.70 3.80 -9.47
CA ASP A 73 1.64 3.69 -10.60
C ASP A 73 0.94 3.34 -11.92
N HIS A 74 -0.39 3.23 -11.92
CA HIS A 74 -1.18 2.75 -13.06
C HIS A 74 -0.75 1.36 -13.59
N ALA A 75 -0.07 0.57 -12.76
CA ALA A 75 0.33 -0.80 -13.06
C ALA A 75 -0.88 -1.74 -13.15
N THR A 76 -1.94 -1.42 -12.42
CA THR A 76 -3.25 -2.06 -12.50
C THR A 76 -4.35 -1.00 -12.52
N ASN A 77 -5.49 -1.31 -13.13
CA ASN A 77 -6.73 -0.54 -12.93
C ASN A 77 -7.82 -1.34 -12.20
N GLN A 78 -7.48 -2.54 -11.71
CA GLN A 78 -8.46 -3.45 -11.17
C GLN A 78 -7.93 -4.21 -9.97
N VAL A 79 -8.61 -4.03 -8.84
CA VAL A 79 -8.29 -4.68 -7.58
C VAL A 79 -9.54 -5.35 -7.03
N THR A 80 -9.38 -6.60 -6.63
CA THR A 80 -10.40 -7.38 -5.92
C THR A 80 -9.79 -7.91 -4.63
N THR A 81 -10.51 -7.78 -3.53
CA THR A 81 -10.13 -8.41 -2.26
C THR A 81 -11.09 -9.58 -2.00
N ILE A 82 -10.54 -10.75 -1.71
CA ILE A 82 -11.32 -11.93 -1.38
C ILE A 82 -10.99 -12.30 0.05
N LYS A 83 -11.93 -12.03 0.96
CA LYS A 83 -11.85 -12.49 2.35
C LYS A 83 -12.43 -13.90 2.44
N ILE A 84 -11.66 -14.82 2.99
CA ILE A 84 -12.09 -16.20 3.27
C ILE A 84 -12.32 -16.33 4.77
N SER A 85 -13.55 -16.67 5.16
CA SER A 85 -13.89 -16.86 6.56
C SER A 85 -13.27 -18.14 7.14
N ALA A 86 -13.33 -18.28 8.46
CA ALA A 86 -12.98 -19.52 9.16
C ALA A 86 -13.75 -20.74 8.62
N THR A 87 -14.96 -20.57 8.08
CA THR A 87 -15.74 -21.66 7.48
C THR A 87 -15.49 -21.86 5.99
N GLY A 88 -14.59 -21.09 5.38
CA GLY A 88 -14.31 -21.13 3.93
C GLY A 88 -15.29 -20.34 3.08
N LYS A 89 -16.23 -19.59 3.67
CA LYS A 89 -17.11 -18.68 2.93
C LYS A 89 -16.29 -17.51 2.40
N ARG A 90 -16.57 -17.11 1.16
CA ARG A 90 -15.85 -16.04 0.46
C ARG A 90 -16.70 -14.79 0.44
N THR A 91 -16.10 -13.67 0.82
CA THR A 91 -16.65 -12.33 0.60
C THR A 91 -15.74 -11.60 -0.37
N VAL A 92 -16.31 -11.19 -1.51
CA VAL A 92 -15.59 -10.52 -2.58
C VAL A 92 -15.93 -9.03 -2.54
N THR A 93 -14.90 -8.18 -2.51
CA THR A 93 -15.04 -6.72 -2.60
C THR A 93 -14.15 -6.17 -3.72
N GLY A 94 -14.58 -5.06 -4.33
CA GLY A 94 -13.91 -4.48 -5.49
C GLY A 94 -14.51 -4.99 -6.82
N ALA A 95 -13.65 -5.24 -7.81
CA ALA A 95 -14.11 -5.60 -9.15
C ALA A 95 -14.76 -6.98 -9.22
N LYS A 96 -15.81 -7.10 -10.05
CA LYS A 96 -16.63 -8.32 -10.22
C LYS A 96 -16.19 -9.21 -11.40
N ARG A 97 -15.40 -8.67 -12.32
CA ARG A 97 -14.84 -9.36 -13.50
C ARG A 97 -13.36 -9.03 -13.60
N TYR A 98 -12.54 -9.92 -14.16
CA TYR A 98 -11.08 -9.78 -14.27
C TYR A 98 -10.62 -9.46 -15.69
N ASP A 99 -11.30 -8.53 -16.35
CA ASP A 99 -11.07 -8.09 -17.74
C ASP A 99 -10.26 -6.78 -17.83
N GLY A 100 -9.85 -6.21 -16.69
CA GLY A 100 -9.01 -5.03 -16.61
C GLY A 100 -7.54 -5.26 -16.95
N LYS A 101 -6.75 -4.18 -16.81
CA LYS A 101 -5.30 -4.17 -16.99
C LYS A 101 -4.63 -4.75 -15.75
N ASN A 102 -3.88 -5.84 -15.93
CA ASN A 102 -3.13 -6.54 -14.90
C ASN A 102 -3.96 -6.70 -13.61
N PRO A 103 -5.08 -7.45 -13.65
CA PRO A 103 -5.98 -7.55 -12.51
C PRO A 103 -5.26 -8.12 -11.28
N LEU A 104 -5.49 -7.51 -10.12
CA LEU A 104 -4.92 -7.95 -8.85
C LEU A 104 -6.01 -8.55 -7.96
N ILE A 105 -5.72 -9.70 -7.37
CA ILE A 105 -6.55 -10.33 -6.33
C ILE A 105 -5.74 -10.38 -5.04
N SER A 106 -6.24 -9.75 -3.98
CA SER A 106 -5.70 -9.85 -2.62
C SER A 106 -6.51 -10.85 -1.81
N VAL A 107 -5.89 -11.95 -1.38
CA VAL A 107 -6.55 -12.96 -0.54
C VAL A 107 -6.31 -12.64 0.93
N VAL A 108 -7.35 -12.70 1.73
CA VAL A 108 -7.27 -12.49 3.19
C VAL A 108 -7.94 -13.65 3.90
N PHE A 109 -7.17 -14.43 4.67
CA PHE A 109 -7.70 -15.51 5.50
C PHE A 109 -8.10 -14.96 6.87
N GLU A 110 -9.27 -15.32 7.36
CA GLU A 110 -9.69 -15.02 8.74
C GLU A 110 -8.85 -15.80 9.75
N ASP A 111 -8.61 -17.09 9.47
CA ASP A 111 -7.74 -17.96 10.28
C ASP A 111 -6.33 -18.03 9.69
N ALA A 112 -5.61 -16.91 9.65
CA ALA A 112 -4.27 -16.82 9.07
C ALA A 112 -3.15 -17.53 9.87
N LYS A 113 -3.51 -18.39 10.82
CA LYS A 113 -2.56 -19.18 11.62
C LYS A 113 -2.78 -20.69 11.45
N ALA A 114 -3.47 -21.09 10.38
CA ALA A 114 -3.85 -22.48 10.14
C ALA A 114 -3.42 -22.94 8.72
N PRO A 115 -2.11 -23.19 8.49
CA PRO A 115 -1.57 -23.39 7.14
C PRO A 115 -2.23 -24.52 6.33
N VAL A 116 -2.57 -25.64 6.99
CA VAL A 116 -3.26 -26.77 6.34
C VAL A 116 -4.65 -26.36 5.86
N LYS A 117 -5.36 -25.56 6.65
CA LYS A 117 -6.69 -25.04 6.34
C LYS A 117 -6.62 -23.99 5.23
N GLU A 118 -5.68 -23.06 5.34
CA GLU A 118 -5.40 -22.04 4.33
C GLU A 118 -5.10 -22.67 2.97
N THR A 119 -4.29 -23.73 2.94
CA THR A 119 -3.98 -24.47 1.70
C THR A 119 -5.24 -25.04 1.05
N ARG A 120 -6.12 -25.68 1.84
CA ARG A 120 -7.39 -26.23 1.31
C ARG A 120 -8.30 -25.11 0.78
N GLN A 121 -8.41 -24.02 1.53
CA GLN A 121 -9.21 -22.85 1.16
C GLN A 121 -8.66 -22.16 -0.10
N LEU A 122 -7.34 -22.06 -0.22
CA LEU A 122 -6.66 -21.52 -1.38
C LEU A 122 -6.89 -22.39 -2.62
N THR A 123 -6.75 -23.71 -2.51
CA THR A 123 -7.03 -24.64 -3.62
C THR A 123 -8.48 -24.49 -4.10
N ALA A 124 -9.45 -24.43 -3.18
CA ALA A 124 -10.85 -24.20 -3.52
C ALA A 124 -11.07 -22.83 -4.18
N LEU A 125 -10.36 -21.78 -3.72
CA LEU A 125 -10.41 -20.45 -4.33
C LEU A 125 -9.88 -20.48 -5.77
N LEU A 126 -8.70 -21.07 -6.01
CA LEU A 126 -8.07 -21.12 -7.32
C LEU A 126 -8.92 -21.91 -8.33
N HIS A 127 -9.55 -23.01 -7.89
CA HIS A 127 -10.53 -23.73 -8.72
C HIS A 127 -11.71 -22.85 -9.13
N TRP A 128 -12.25 -22.07 -8.21
CA TRP A 128 -13.35 -21.15 -8.50
C TRP A 128 -12.96 -19.95 -9.35
N LEU A 129 -11.72 -19.46 -9.24
CA LEU A 129 -11.24 -18.37 -10.11
C LEU A 129 -11.06 -18.83 -11.56
N ARG A 130 -10.94 -20.13 -11.80
CA ARG A 130 -10.84 -20.71 -13.14
C ARG A 130 -12.19 -20.87 -13.84
N THR A 131 -13.28 -21.00 -13.09
CA THR A 131 -14.65 -21.18 -13.60
C THR A 131 -15.29 -19.84 -13.92
#